data_AF-A0A2H9VQM7-F1
#
_entry.id   AF-A0A2H9VQM7-F1
#
_cell.length_a   1.000
_cell.length_b   1.000
_cell.length_c   1.000
_cell.angle_alpha   90.00
_cell.angle_beta   90.00
_cell.angle_gamma   90.00
#
_symmetry.space_group_name_H-M   'P 1'
#
loop_
_entity.id
_entity.type
_entity.pdbx_description
1 polymer ?
#
loop_
_entity_poly.entity_id
_entity_poly.type
_entity_poly.pdbx_seq_one_letter_code
_entity_poly.pdbx_strand_id
1 'polypeptide(L)' 'MENNNYNISLNGKQFDVQVNEHADGDKTLYDIAFEDRTLTIYKNTLYTWTSDDPQEFSQADIQSVGEQIINV' A
#
# COMPACT_ATOMS: atom_id res chain seq x y z
N MET A 1 8.59 -4.67 14.90
CA MET A 1 8.09 -4.09 13.65
C MET A 1 7.05 -3.09 14.08
N GLU A 2 7.23 -1.81 13.72
CA GLU A 2 6.25 -0.76 14.05
C GLU A 2 5.00 -0.99 13.20
N ASN A 3 3.88 -1.34 13.84
CA ASN A 3 2.59 -1.31 13.17
C ASN A 3 2.23 0.17 13.00
N ASN A 4 2.47 0.70 11.82
CA ASN A 4 2.09 2.06 11.49
C ASN A 4 0.64 2.03 11.02
N ASN A 5 -0.25 2.61 11.83
CA ASN A 5 -1.65 2.81 11.46
C ASN A 5 -1.75 4.05 10.59
N TYR A 6 -2.27 3.91 9.38
CA TYR A 6 -2.49 5.02 8.44
C TYR A 6 -3.98 5.20 8.17
N ASN A 7 -4.41 6.44 7.99
CA ASN A 7 -5.72 6.74 7.42
C ASN A 7 -5.55 7.02 5.93
N ILE A 8 -5.92 6.06 5.09
CA ILE A 8 -5.80 6.17 3.63
C ILE A 8 -7.14 6.48 2.98
N SER A 9 -7.13 7.33 1.96
CA SER A 9 -8.30 7.62 1.15
C SER A 9 -8.27 6.82 -0.14
N LEU A 10 -9.31 6.02 -0.37
CA LEU A 10 -9.47 5.21 -1.57
C LEU A 10 -10.90 5.32 -2.10
N ASN A 11 -11.07 5.64 -3.39
CA ASN A 11 -12.39 5.80 -4.01
C ASN A 11 -13.35 6.74 -3.24
N GLY A 12 -12.80 7.80 -2.61
CA GLY A 12 -13.56 8.77 -1.81
C GLY A 12 -14.00 8.28 -0.43
N LYS A 13 -13.56 7.09 0.00
CA LYS A 13 -13.76 6.57 1.36
C LYS A 13 -12.43 6.56 2.12
N GLN A 14 -12.50 6.76 3.43
CA GLN A 14 -11.35 6.66 4.31
C GLN A 14 -11.31 5.28 4.95
N PHE A 15 -10.11 4.72 5.04
CA PHE A 15 -9.83 3.43 5.65
C PHE A 15 -8.70 3.60 6.66
N ASP A 16 -8.91 3.12 7.88
CA ASP A 16 -7.83 2.93 8.83
C ASP A 16 -7.16 1.59 8.52
N VAL A 17 -5.91 1.65 8.10
CA VAL A 17 -5.14 0.48 7.66
C VAL A 17 -3.89 0.31 8.50
N GLN A 18 -3.46 -0.94 8.64
CA GLN A 18 -2.15 -1.26 9.18
C GLN A 18 -1.19 -1.48 8.02
N VAL A 19 -0.06 -0.77 8.05
CA VAL A 19 1.00 -0.95 7.05
C VAL A 19 2.20 -1.60 7.71
N ASN A 20 2.62 -2.72 7.13
CA ASN A 20 3.84 -3.42 7.52
C ASN A 20 4.82 -3.39 6.35
N GLU A 21 6.02 -2.87 6.61
CA GLU A 21 7.11 -2.89 5.64
C GLU A 21 7.91 -4.18 5.79
N HIS A 22 8.22 -4.83 4.67
CA HIS A 22 9.19 -5.93 4.63
C HIS A 22 10.00 -5.91 3.33
N ALA A 23 11.17 -6.55 3.36
CA ALA A 23 12.02 -6.69 2.19
C ALA A 23 11.80 -8.05 1.51
N ASP A 24 11.69 -8.04 0.18
CA ASP A 24 11.73 -9.23 -0.68
C ASP A 24 12.82 -9.04 -1.73
N GLY A 25 13.98 -9.67 -1.48
CA GLY A 25 15.19 -9.46 -2.26
C GLY A 25 15.63 -7.99 -2.23
N ASP A 26 15.72 -7.36 -3.41
CA ASP A 26 16.09 -5.95 -3.58
C ASP A 26 14.88 -5.00 -3.53
N LYS A 27 13.67 -5.51 -3.29
CA LYS A 27 12.44 -4.72 -3.23
C LYS A 27 12.01 -4.49 -1.79
N THR A 28 11.49 -3.30 -1.52
CA THR A 28 10.72 -3.00 -0.30
C THR A 28 9.24 -3.09 -0.62
N LEU A 29 8.54 -3.96 0.10
CA LEU A 29 7.11 -4.19 0.03
C LEU A 29 6.41 -3.57 1.25
N TYR A 30 5.17 -3.16 1.03
CA TYR A 30 4.29 -2.60 2.03
C TYR A 30 2.98 -3.39 2.01
N ASP A 31 2.75 -4.15 3.07
CA ASP A 31 1.51 -4.89 3.27
C ASP A 31 0.50 -3.99 3.97
N ILE A 32 -0.55 -3.63 3.26
CA ILE A 32 -1.61 -2.73 3.72
C ILE A 32 -2.82 -3.57 4.08
N ALA A 33 -3.01 -3.81 5.36
CA ALA A 33 -4.14 -4.56 5.89
C ALA A 33 -5.36 -3.65 6.07
N PHE A 34 -6.38 -3.88 5.25
CA PHE A 34 -7.74 -3.39 5.42
C PHE A 34 -8.54 -4.37 6.30
N GLU A 35 -9.77 -4.02 6.69
CA GLU A 35 -10.61 -4.88 7.54
C GLU A 35 -10.83 -6.30 6.98
N ASP A 36 -10.98 -6.45 5.66
CA ASP A 36 -11.34 -7.71 5.00
C ASP A 36 -10.29 -8.26 4.02
N ARG A 37 -9.19 -7.52 3.79
CA ARG A 37 -8.21 -7.84 2.74
C ARG A 37 -6.84 -7.22 3.00
N THR A 38 -5.81 -7.70 2.32
CA THR A 38 -4.47 -7.11 2.34
C THR A 38 -4.05 -6.73 0.92
N LEU A 39 -3.55 -5.52 0.76
CA LEU A 39 -2.93 -5.05 -0.48
C LEU A 39 -1.43 -4.95 -0.26
N THR A 40 -0.65 -5.75 -0.99
CA THR A 40 0.81 -5.68 -0.94
C THR A 40 1.30 -4.84 -2.12
N ILE A 41 1.95 -3.71 -1.85
CA ILE A 41 2.52 -2.84 -2.89
C ILE A 41 4.04 -2.71 -2.75
N TYR A 42 4.71 -2.46 -3.86
CA TYR A 42 6.11 -2.05 -3.88
C TYR A 42 6.32 -0.89 -4.84
N LYS A 43 7.39 -0.15 -4.58
CA LYS A 43 7.81 0.96 -5.44
C LYS A 43 8.64 0.39 -6.58
N ASN A 44 8.01 0.17 -7.74
CA ASN A 44 8.64 -0.40 -8.93
C ASN A 44 9.64 0.57 -9.57
N THR A 45 9.33 1.87 -9.55
CA THR A 45 10.24 2.95 -9.96
C THR A 45 10.12 4.14 -9.00
N LEU A 46 10.96 5.17 -9.18
CA LEU A 46 10.88 6.41 -8.39
C LEU A 46 9.48 7.04 -8.33
N TYR A 47 8.59 6.76 -9.29
CA TYR A 47 7.26 7.37 -9.42
C TYR A 47 6.11 6.36 -9.58
N THR A 48 6.38 5.06 -9.63
CA THR A 48 5.34 4.06 -9.92
C THR A 48 5.25 3.02 -8.83
N TRP A 49 4.06 2.87 -8.29
CA TRP A 49 3.71 1.79 -7.37
C TRP A 49 3.08 0.63 -8.12
N THR A 50 3.32 -0.57 -7.65
CA THR A 50 2.79 -1.80 -8.26
C THR A 50 2.40 -2.75 -7.14
N SER A 51 1.44 -3.63 -7.40
CA SER A 51 1.04 -4.70 -6.48
C SER A 51 1.46 -6.05 -7.05
N ASP A 52 1.93 -6.95 -6.19
CA ASP A 52 2.15 -8.35 -6.57
C ASP A 52 0.83 -9.12 -6.70
N ASP A 53 -0.22 -8.69 -6.01
CA ASP A 53 -1.55 -9.31 -6.05
C ASP A 53 -2.65 -8.22 -6.00
N PRO A 54 -3.07 -7.67 -7.16
CA PRO A 54 -4.08 -6.62 -7.21
C PRO A 54 -5.48 -7.24 -6.96
N GLN A 55 -5.77 -7.56 -5.71
CA GLN A 55 -7.05 -8.09 -5.25
C GLN A 55 -8.16 -7.03 -5.36
N GLU A 56 -8.67 -6.83 -6.57
CA GLU A 56 -9.75 -5.87 -6.89
C GLU A 56 -9.35 -4.38 -6.86
N PHE A 57 -8.09 -4.06 -6.59
CA PHE A 57 -7.58 -2.70 -6.66
C PHE A 57 -7.15 -2.33 -8.08
N SER A 58 -7.58 -1.17 -8.55
CA SER A 58 -7.09 -0.65 -9.82
C SER A 58 -5.65 -0.15 -9.70
N GLN A 59 -4.93 -0.04 -10.81
CA GLN A 59 -3.58 0.56 -10.81
C GLN A 59 -3.57 2.01 -10.28
N ALA A 60 -4.66 2.75 -10.46
CA ALA A 60 -4.81 4.10 -9.92
C ALA A 60 -4.96 4.08 -8.39
N ASP A 61 -5.70 3.10 -7.86
CA ASP A 61 -5.83 2.89 -6.40
C ASP A 61 -4.47 2.56 -5.79
N ILE A 62 -3.74 1.61 -6.38
CA ILE A 62 -2.40 1.20 -5.95
C ILE A 62 -1.44 2.40 -5.92
N GLN A 63 -1.47 3.22 -6.98
CA GLN A 63 -0.66 4.43 -7.07
C GLN A 63 -1.00 5.41 -5.95
N SER A 64 -2.29 5.69 -5.76
CA SER A 64 -2.76 6.64 -4.75
C SER A 64 -2.42 6.20 -3.32
N VAL A 65 -2.55 4.90 -3.02
CA VAL A 65 -2.22 4.37 -1.69
C VAL A 65 -0.72 4.45 -1.44
N GLY A 66 0.11 4.05 -2.40
CA GLY A 66 1.56 4.13 -2.24
C GLY A 66 2.07 5.56 -2.07
N GLU A 67 1.49 6.53 -2.78
CA GLU A 67 1.81 7.95 -2.61
C GLU A 67 1.40 8.49 -1.22
N GLN A 68 0.31 7.98 -0.65
CA GLN A 68 -0.12 8.36 0.69
C GLN A 68 0.79 7.79 1.79
N ILE A 69 1.32 6.57 1.62
CA ILE A 69 2.15 5.90 2.63
C ILE A 69 3.56 6.52 2.73
N ILE A 70 4.19 6.92 1.61
CA ILE A 70 5.54 7.51 1.61
C ILE A 70 5.58 8.98 2.06
N ASN A 71 4.49 9.73 1.93
CA ASN A 71 4.47 11.16 2.24
C ASN A 71 4.14 11.51 3.70
N VAL A 72 4.08 10.50 4.60
CA VAL A 72 3.88 10.68 6.05
C VAL A 72 5.21 10.56 6.77
#